data_AF-A0A9P1N5S8-F1
#
_entry.id   AF-A0A9P1N5S8-F1
#
_cell.length_a   1.000
_cell.length_b   1.000
_cell.length_c   1.000
_cell.angle_alpha   90.00
_cell.angle_beta   90.00
_cell.angle_gamma   90.00
#
_symmetry.space_group_name_H-M   'P 1'
#
loop_
_entity.id
_entity.type
_entity.pdbx_description
1 polymer ?
#
loop_
_entity_poly.entity_id
_entity_poly.type
_entity_poly.pdbx_seq_one_letter_code
_entity_poly.pdbx_strand_id
1 'polypeptide(L)'
;MPKPSNSTMNNNNCNKLQKISSTARISKIAPRNGWCNDEIVLKRREKEIQRVKEKLVYKKYVETIPKIDRIKGIHPRTPNRNIDYSRRSWDGQVSIFDLNKKNFL
;
A
#
# COMPACT_ATOMS: atom_id res chain seq x y z
N MET A 1 -13.33 -43.33 -0.68
CA MET A 1 -13.14 -42.26 -1.70
C MET A 1 -12.09 -41.29 -1.18
N PRO A 2 -10.89 -41.20 -1.77
CA PRO A 2 -9.88 -40.21 -1.38
C PRO A 2 -10.25 -38.82 -1.93
N LYS A 3 -10.08 -37.78 -1.09
CA LYS A 3 -10.32 -36.37 -1.45
C LYS A 3 -9.26 -35.89 -2.46
N PRO A 4 -9.60 -34.99 -3.40
CA PRO A 4 -8.61 -34.40 -4.30
C PRO A 4 -7.62 -33.53 -3.53
N SER A 5 -6.34 -33.82 -3.74
CA SER A 5 -5.18 -33.06 -3.26
C SER A 5 -5.11 -31.71 -3.98
N ASN A 6 -5.31 -30.61 -3.26
CA ASN A 6 -4.95 -29.29 -3.78
C ASN A 6 -3.44 -29.14 -3.75
N SER A 7 -2.81 -29.27 -4.92
CA SER A 7 -1.41 -28.94 -5.13
C SER A 7 -1.18 -27.47 -4.78
N THR A 8 -0.41 -27.25 -3.72
CA THR A 8 0.12 -25.94 -3.37
C THR A 8 1.19 -25.60 -4.41
N MET A 9 0.87 -24.81 -5.43
CA MET A 9 1.90 -24.19 -6.27
C MET A 9 2.58 -23.09 -5.46
N ASN A 10 3.61 -23.52 -4.74
CA ASN A 10 4.65 -22.70 -4.14
C ASN A 10 5.64 -22.29 -5.23
N ASN A 11 5.52 -21.07 -5.77
CA ASN A 11 6.58 -20.47 -6.58
C ASN A 11 7.36 -19.46 -5.73
N ASN A 12 8.22 -20.01 -4.87
CA ASN A 12 9.42 -19.32 -4.42
C ASN A 12 10.37 -19.22 -5.61
N ASN A 13 10.57 -18.01 -6.15
CA ASN A 13 11.83 -17.71 -6.81
C ASN A 13 12.31 -16.31 -6.44
N CYS A 14 13.30 -16.28 -5.56
CA CYS A 14 14.11 -15.11 -5.28
C CYS A 14 15.24 -15.00 -6.32
N ASN A 15 15.69 -13.76 -6.52
CA ASN A 15 16.93 -13.32 -7.19
C ASN A 15 16.82 -12.94 -8.68
N LYS A 16 16.84 -11.62 -8.95
CA LYS A 16 18.04 -10.94 -9.51
C LYS A 16 17.90 -9.42 -9.37
N LEU A 17 18.72 -8.82 -8.52
CA LEU A 17 18.94 -7.37 -8.51
C LEU A 17 19.77 -7.01 -9.76
N GLN A 18 19.15 -6.42 -10.77
CA GLN A 18 19.89 -5.67 -11.78
C GLN A 18 20.09 -4.25 -11.28
N LYS A 19 21.33 -3.93 -10.90
CA LYS A 19 21.80 -2.55 -10.74
C LYS A 19 21.77 -1.91 -12.13
N ILE A 20 20.93 -0.90 -12.33
CA ILE A 20 21.06 0.03 -13.46
C ILE A 20 20.94 1.46 -12.93
N SER A 21 22.11 2.08 -12.79
CA SER A 21 22.30 3.51 -12.66
C SER A 21 22.15 4.16 -14.03
N SER A 22 21.09 4.93 -14.26
CA SER A 22 21.06 5.94 -15.32
C SER A 22 19.92 6.93 -15.11
N THR A 23 20.29 8.12 -14.68
CA THR A 23 19.51 9.36 -14.69
C THR A 23 19.14 9.74 -16.12
N ALA A 24 17.99 9.28 -16.62
CA ALA A 24 17.15 9.93 -17.65
C ALA A 24 15.98 9.00 -18.02
N ARG A 25 14.77 9.56 -18.05
CA ARG A 25 13.46 8.92 -18.37
C ARG A 25 12.73 8.24 -17.20
N ILE A 26 12.35 9.02 -16.19
CA ILE A 26 11.29 8.63 -15.24
C ILE A 26 9.92 8.93 -15.88
N SER A 27 9.62 8.33 -17.03
CA SER A 27 8.28 8.36 -17.60
C SER A 27 7.70 6.96 -17.55
N LYS A 28 6.76 6.76 -16.62
CA LYS A 28 5.87 5.59 -16.51
C LYS A 28 6.56 4.24 -16.25
N ILE A 29 7.57 4.22 -15.38
CA ILE A 29 8.10 2.94 -14.88
C ILE A 29 7.00 2.29 -14.02
N ALA A 30 6.57 1.09 -14.41
CA ALA A 30 5.62 0.31 -13.63
C ALA A 30 6.18 0.10 -12.20
N PRO A 31 5.34 0.10 -11.16
CA PRO A 31 5.80 -0.18 -9.82
C PRO A 31 6.48 -1.56 -9.77
N ARG A 32 7.44 -1.73 -8.87
CA ARG A 32 8.20 -2.99 -8.71
C ARG A 32 7.30 -4.22 -8.60
N ASN A 33 6.14 -4.06 -7.97
CA ASN A 33 5.17 -5.12 -7.76
C ASN A 33 4.14 -5.25 -8.90
N GLY A 34 4.10 -4.32 -9.86
CA GLY A 34 3.05 -4.27 -10.88
C GLY A 34 1.76 -3.59 -10.39
N TRP A 35 0.80 -3.49 -11.30
CA TRP A 35 -0.51 -2.88 -11.05
C TRP A 35 -1.54 -3.95 -10.68
N CYS A 36 -2.35 -3.67 -9.67
CA CYS A 36 -3.48 -4.49 -9.28
C CYS A 36 -4.68 -4.17 -10.18
N ASN A 37 -5.22 -5.19 -10.86
CA ASN A 37 -6.40 -5.07 -11.74
C ASN A 37 -7.66 -5.73 -11.16
N ASP A 38 -7.54 -6.43 -10.02
CA ASP A 38 -8.66 -7.14 -9.39
C ASP A 38 -9.63 -6.16 -8.72
N GLU A 39 -10.83 -6.00 -9.30
CA GLU A 39 -11.81 -5.02 -8.84
C GLU A 39 -12.26 -5.26 -7.39
N ILE A 40 -12.43 -6.52 -6.97
CA ILE A 40 -12.80 -6.89 -5.60
C ILE A 40 -11.73 -6.41 -4.60
N VAL A 41 -10.46 -6.58 -4.95
CA VAL A 41 -9.34 -6.14 -4.13
C VAL A 41 -9.31 -4.62 -4.06
N LEU A 42 -9.45 -3.93 -5.21
CA LEU A 42 -9.47 -2.47 -5.28
C LEU A 42 -10.61 -1.86 -4.46
N LYS A 43 -11.82 -2.39 -4.57
CA LYS A 43 -13.00 -1.95 -3.79
C LYS A 43 -12.78 -2.12 -2.29
N ARG A 44 -12.25 -3.26 -1.86
CA ARG A 44 -11.92 -3.49 -0.43
C ARG A 44 -10.88 -2.47 0.07
N ARG A 45 -9.81 -2.28 -0.69
CA ARG A 45 -8.73 -1.33 -0.37
C ARG A 45 -9.24 0.12 -0.30
N GLU A 46 -10.11 0.50 -1.22
CA GLU A 46 -10.75 1.82 -1.24
C GLU A 46 -11.63 2.04 -0.01
N LYS A 47 -12.45 1.06 0.37
CA LYS A 47 -13.27 1.12 1.59
C LYS A 47 -12.43 1.27 2.86
N GLU A 48 -11.29 0.59 2.93
CA GLU A 48 -10.37 0.71 4.08
C GLU A 48 -9.70 2.09 4.15
N ILE A 49 -9.26 2.65 3.02
CA ILE A 49 -8.77 4.02 2.96
C ILE A 49 -9.86 5.00 3.41
N GLN A 50 -11.06 4.83 2.87
CA GLN A 50 -12.19 5.71 3.11
C GLN A 50 -12.56 5.75 4.59
N ARG A 51 -12.63 4.58 5.25
CA ARG A 51 -12.89 4.47 6.69
C ARG A 51 -11.92 5.31 7.54
N VAL A 52 -10.63 5.36 7.18
CA VAL A 52 -9.64 6.18 7.92
C VAL A 52 -9.85 7.67 7.64
N LYS A 53 -10.12 8.03 6.38
CA LYS A 53 -10.35 9.44 5.98
C LYS A 53 -11.62 10.05 6.57
N GLU A 54 -12.64 9.24 6.82
CA GLU A 54 -13.89 9.68 7.44
C GLU A 54 -13.71 10.11 8.90
N LYS A 55 -12.68 9.61 9.58
CA LYS A 55 -12.41 9.92 10.99
C LYS A 55 -12.08 11.41 11.17
N LEU A 56 -12.60 12.00 12.24
CA LEU A 56 -12.34 13.41 12.59
C LEU A 56 -10.84 13.69 12.78
N VAL A 57 -10.09 12.74 13.33
CA VAL A 57 -8.63 12.84 13.52
C VAL A 57 -7.91 13.07 12.17
N TYR A 58 -8.35 12.40 11.10
CA TYR A 58 -7.78 12.59 9.77
C TYR A 58 -8.08 13.98 9.20
N LYS A 59 -9.29 14.50 9.42
CA LYS A 59 -9.66 15.86 9.00
C LYS A 59 -8.76 16.91 9.67
N LYS A 60 -8.63 16.84 11.00
CA LYS A 60 -7.74 17.72 11.78
C LYS A 60 -6.28 17.60 11.34
N TYR A 61 -5.80 16.38 11.06
CA TYR A 61 -4.44 16.15 10.57
C TYR A 61 -4.18 16.85 9.22
N VAL A 62 -5.13 16.80 8.29
CA VAL A 62 -4.96 17.44 6.97
C VAL A 62 -5.00 18.96 7.07
N GLU A 63 -5.81 19.51 7.99
CA GLU A 63 -5.90 20.95 8.27
C GLU A 63 -4.64 21.48 8.97
N THR A 64 -4.11 20.73 9.94
CA THR A 64 -2.92 21.12 10.72
C THR A 64 -1.61 20.93 9.95
N ILE A 65 -1.51 19.89 9.12
CA ILE A 65 -0.29 19.53 8.40
C ILE A 65 -0.55 19.48 6.89
N PRO A 66 -0.23 20.59 6.17
CA PRO A 66 -0.31 20.66 4.72
C PRO A 66 0.49 19.56 4.03
N LYS A 67 0.11 19.22 2.79
CA LYS A 67 0.73 18.10 2.06
C LYS A 67 2.24 18.27 1.85
N ILE A 68 2.71 19.50 1.68
CA ILE A 68 4.12 19.82 1.43
C ILE A 68 5.00 19.60 2.66
N ASP A 69 4.45 19.80 3.86
CA ASP A 69 5.16 19.68 5.13
C ASP A 69 5.20 18.23 5.66
N ARG A 70 4.58 17.27 4.95
CA ARG A 70 4.50 15.87 5.38
C ARG A 70 5.81 15.12 5.16
N ILE A 71 6.58 15.03 6.25
CA ILE A 71 7.76 14.19 6.42
C ILE A 71 7.43 12.69 6.36
N LYS A 72 8.18 11.96 5.53
CA LYS A 72 8.11 10.49 5.39
C LYS A 72 8.62 9.82 6.67
N GLY A 73 7.89 8.81 7.16
CA GLY A 73 8.26 8.05 8.36
C GLY A 73 7.65 8.60 9.65
N ILE A 74 7.43 9.91 9.71
CA ILE A 74 6.71 10.57 10.81
C ILE A 74 5.21 10.54 10.49
N HIS A 75 4.79 11.27 9.46
CA HIS A 75 3.37 11.43 9.19
C HIS A 75 2.80 10.28 8.36
N PRO A 76 1.54 9.89 8.61
CA PRO A 76 0.91 8.81 7.86
C PRO A 76 0.63 9.24 6.43
N ARG A 77 0.81 8.28 5.52
CA ARG A 77 0.55 8.45 4.09
C ARG A 77 -0.48 7.44 3.63
N THR A 78 -1.39 7.91 2.79
CA THR A 78 -2.40 7.07 2.15
C THR A 78 -1.71 6.02 1.28
N PRO A 79 -1.95 4.72 1.51
CA PRO A 79 -1.43 3.65 0.66
C PRO A 79 -2.01 3.76 -0.75
N ASN A 80 -1.23 3.40 -1.77
CA ASN A 80 -1.72 3.36 -3.14
C ASN A 80 -2.47 2.04 -3.39
N ARG A 81 -3.79 2.10 -3.59
CA ARG A 81 -4.62 0.92 -3.80
C ARG A 81 -4.32 0.16 -5.11
N ASN A 82 -3.74 0.82 -6.11
CA ASN A 82 -3.52 0.28 -7.45
C ASN A 82 -2.21 -0.51 -7.57
N ILE A 83 -1.34 -0.51 -6.56
CA ILE A 83 -0.10 -1.31 -6.58
C ILE A 83 -0.44 -2.74 -6.15
N ASP A 84 0.17 -3.73 -6.79
CA ASP A 84 -0.07 -5.14 -6.47
C ASP A 84 0.65 -5.59 -5.19
N TYR A 85 0.15 -5.10 -4.06
CA TYR A 85 0.60 -5.52 -2.75
C TYR A 85 0.02 -6.88 -2.35
N SER A 86 0.84 -7.73 -1.73
CA SER A 86 0.31 -8.87 -0.98
C SER A 86 -0.64 -8.38 0.12
N ARG A 87 -1.58 -9.24 0.55
CA ARG A 87 -2.54 -8.88 1.61
C ARG A 87 -1.86 -8.35 2.87
N ARG A 88 -0.79 -9.01 3.31
CA ARG A 88 -0.02 -8.61 4.51
C ARG A 88 0.71 -7.27 4.32
N SER A 89 1.28 -7.04 3.14
CA SER A 89 1.92 -5.75 2.83
C SER A 89 0.91 -4.60 2.83
N TRP A 90 -0.29 -4.86 2.30
CA TRP A 90 -1.38 -3.89 2.33
C TRP A 90 -1.84 -3.60 3.76
N ASP A 91 -2.13 -4.63 4.57
CA ASP A 91 -2.59 -4.45 5.95
C ASP A 91 -1.58 -3.70 6.82
N GLY A 92 -0.28 -3.95 6.61
CA GLY A 92 0.79 -3.19 7.27
C GLY A 92 0.77 -1.70 6.90
N GLN A 93 0.58 -1.37 5.62
CA GLN A 93 0.45 0.01 5.17
C GLN A 93 -0.81 0.69 5.73
N VAL A 94 -1.94 -0.01 5.75
CA VAL A 94 -3.19 0.49 6.35
C VAL A 94 -3.00 0.74 7.84
N SER A 95 -2.30 -0.16 8.56
CA SER A 95 -2.02 0.04 9.98
C SER A 95 -1.08 1.21 10.24
N ILE A 96 -0.13 1.51 9.35
CA ILE A 96 0.75 2.69 9.46
C ILE A 96 -0.04 3.97 9.15
N PHE A 97 -0.99 3.89 8.21
CA PHE A 97 -1.85 4.99 7.80
C PHE A 97 -2.89 5.36 8.85
N ASP A 98 -3.35 4.40 9.67
CA ASP A 98 -4.33 4.65 10.71
C ASP A 98 -3.79 5.57 11.82
N LEU A 99 -4.19 6.83 11.75
CA LEU A 99 -3.84 7.91 12.68
C LEU A 99 -4.22 7.62 14.13
N ASN A 100 -5.23 6.78 14.38
CA ASN A 100 -5.69 6.51 15.75
C ASN A 100 -4.62 5.81 16.61
N LYS A 101 -3.65 5.13 15.98
CA LYS A 101 -2.57 4.44 16.71
C LYS A 101 -1.40 5.36 17.05
N LYS A 102 -1.43 6.61 16.62
CA LYS A 102 -0.30 7.53 16.70
C LYS A 102 -0.79 8.89 17.16
N ASN A 103 -0.31 9.34 18.32
CA ASN A 103 -0.56 10.68 18.83
C ASN A 103 0.25 11.67 17.99
N PHE A 104 -0.39 12.23 16.97
CA PHE A 104 0.17 13.30 16.12
C PHE A 104 -0.36 14.69 16.49
N LEU A 105 -1.00 14.79 17.66
CA LEU A 105 -1.44 16.00 18.32
C LEU A 105 -0.83 16.01 19.73
#